data_AF-A0A1E7JCD2-F1
#
_entry.id   AF-A0A1E7JCD2-F1
#
_cell.length_a   1.000
_cell.length_b   1.000
_cell.length_c   1.000
_cell.angle_alpha   90.00
_cell.angle_beta   90.00
_cell.angle_gamma   90.00
#
_symmetry.space_group_name_H-M   'P 1'
#
loop_
_entity.id
_entity.type
_entity.pdbx_description
1 polymer ?
#
loop_
_entity_poly.entity_id
_entity_poly.type
_entity_poly.pdbx_seq_one_letter_code
_entity_poly.pdbx_strand_id
1 'polypeptide(L)'
;MHGHCFDKFNYEGGPDRTNKDYRLVPIGDPITTELIARLPYELMKNVEASGHLSPEEQKNLKRNFQEIENVRPFSATLKWLIYQVEANRDLKEIIEDTVDEVVQEFENLAFVKEWYARHDRWYHPFDTADRIQGVLYFLEKFKVFSTGKLLEIADKIAVLFDEDELVKGAAGLFSKLDSRIQYVVMGHTHNPLKKALALSREGGKLCEHVYLNTGTWRKRYHECGDGSGFIGWKDMTYVMLYSPDEKPNEHGLPVFESWSGSLKREEYN
;
A
#
# COMPACT_ATOMS: atom_id res chain seq x y z
N MET A 1 10.79 16.26 -3.59
CA MET A 1 10.84 15.15 -2.61
C MET A 1 9.47 14.48 -2.61
N HIS A 2 9.39 13.16 -2.74
CA HIS A 2 8.12 12.45 -2.89
C HIS A 2 7.93 11.46 -1.74
N GLY A 3 6.68 11.15 -1.36
CA GLY A 3 6.36 10.39 -0.15
C GLY A 3 7.02 9.01 -0.06
N HIS A 4 7.38 8.40 -1.20
CA HIS A 4 8.05 7.10 -1.24
C HIS A 4 9.35 7.07 -0.45
N CYS A 5 10.06 8.18 -0.30
CA CYS A 5 11.32 8.23 0.47
C CYS A 5 11.16 8.03 2.00
N PHE A 6 9.93 7.85 2.47
CA PHE A 6 9.60 7.46 3.85
C PHE A 6 9.04 6.04 3.93
N ASP A 7 8.81 5.39 2.80
CA ASP A 7 8.28 4.03 2.72
C ASP A 7 9.44 3.04 2.65
N LYS A 8 9.58 2.25 3.72
CA LYS A 8 10.64 1.24 3.87
C LYS A 8 10.60 0.14 2.81
N PHE A 9 9.45 -0.06 2.15
CA PHE A 9 9.31 -1.04 1.08
C PHE A 9 9.61 -0.45 -0.30
N ASN A 10 9.43 0.87 -0.47
CA ASN A 10 9.54 1.56 -1.76
C ASN A 10 10.73 2.54 -1.85
N TYR A 11 11.61 2.53 -0.85
CA TYR A 11 12.84 3.31 -0.84
C TYR A 11 13.97 2.60 -0.10
N GLU A 12 14.99 2.19 -0.86
CA GLU A 12 16.17 1.44 -0.40
C GLU A 12 17.33 2.37 0.03
N GLY A 13 17.16 3.68 -0.17
CA GLY A 13 18.20 4.68 0.00
C GLY A 13 18.49 5.13 1.44
N GLY A 14 19.62 5.79 1.61
CA GLY A 14 20.00 6.43 2.88
C GLY A 14 19.20 7.71 3.21
N PRO A 15 19.33 8.24 4.45
CA PRO A 15 18.62 9.44 4.90
C PRO A 15 19.00 10.71 4.11
N ASP A 16 20.15 10.69 3.42
CA ASP A 16 20.69 11.81 2.66
C ASP A 16 20.10 11.94 1.26
N ARG A 17 19.40 10.91 0.76
CA ARG A 17 18.60 10.96 -0.48
C ARG A 17 19.38 11.42 -1.69
N THR A 18 20.57 10.88 -1.84
CA THR A 18 21.50 11.15 -2.92
C THR A 18 21.01 10.55 -4.24
N ASN A 19 21.54 11.03 -5.37
CA ASN A 19 21.24 10.44 -6.68
C ASN A 19 21.64 8.96 -6.80
N LYS A 20 22.54 8.46 -5.94
CA LYS A 20 22.90 7.03 -5.89
C LYS A 20 21.80 6.23 -5.20
N ASP A 21 21.19 6.77 -4.16
CA ASP A 21 20.08 6.15 -3.44
C ASP A 21 18.90 5.86 -4.38
N TYR A 22 18.58 6.81 -5.26
CA TYR A 22 17.52 6.68 -6.27
C TYR A 22 17.82 5.67 -7.39
N ARG A 23 19.01 5.07 -7.42
CA ARG A 23 19.37 4.00 -8.37
C ARG A 23 19.25 2.60 -7.76
N LEU A 24 19.00 2.53 -6.45
CA LEU A 24 18.78 1.26 -5.77
C LEU A 24 17.35 0.79 -6.06
N VAL A 25 17.20 -0.51 -6.31
CA VAL A 25 15.91 -1.14 -6.53
C VAL A 25 15.30 -1.46 -5.17
N PRO A 26 14.12 -0.90 -4.83
CA PRO A 26 13.42 -1.25 -3.60
C PRO A 26 12.71 -2.61 -3.71
N ILE A 27 12.49 -3.29 -2.58
CA ILE A 27 11.78 -4.59 -2.55
C ILE A 27 10.32 -4.51 -3.04
N GLY A 28 9.71 -3.33 -2.97
CA GLY A 28 8.38 -3.05 -3.50
C GLY A 28 8.25 -3.29 -5.00
N ASP A 29 9.33 -3.10 -5.77
CA ASP A 29 9.34 -3.34 -7.22
C ASP A 29 9.10 -4.81 -7.55
N PRO A 30 9.93 -5.78 -7.09
CA PRO A 30 9.65 -7.19 -7.32
C PRO A 30 8.37 -7.68 -6.63
N ILE A 31 7.96 -7.13 -5.47
CA ILE A 31 6.65 -7.46 -4.89
C ILE A 31 5.54 -7.12 -5.90
N THR A 32 5.63 -5.97 -6.55
CA THR A 32 4.63 -5.54 -7.53
C THR A 32 4.69 -6.39 -8.80
N THR A 33 5.88 -6.65 -9.35
CA THR A 33 6.02 -7.31 -10.67
C THR A 33 6.01 -8.83 -10.60
N GLU A 34 6.70 -9.42 -9.63
CA GLU A 34 6.95 -10.86 -9.56
C GLU A 34 5.99 -11.60 -8.63
N LEU A 35 5.27 -10.89 -7.75
CA LEU A 35 4.24 -11.47 -6.88
C LEU A 35 2.84 -10.98 -7.29
N ILE A 36 2.55 -9.69 -7.13
CA ILE A 36 1.19 -9.13 -7.31
C ILE A 36 0.73 -9.19 -8.78
N ALA A 37 1.56 -8.76 -9.73
CA ALA A 37 1.20 -8.79 -11.15
C ALA A 37 1.30 -10.19 -11.77
N ARG A 38 2.17 -11.05 -11.24
CA ARG A 38 2.33 -12.44 -11.71
C ARG A 38 1.14 -13.31 -11.33
N LEU A 39 0.56 -13.12 -10.15
CA LEU A 39 -0.57 -13.93 -9.68
C LEU A 39 -1.75 -14.04 -10.67
N PRO A 40 -2.35 -12.93 -11.17
CA PRO A 40 -3.41 -13.03 -12.16
C PRO A 40 -2.94 -13.64 -13.49
N TYR A 41 -1.65 -13.52 -13.85
CA TYR A 41 -1.12 -14.10 -15.07
C TYR A 41 -1.03 -15.64 -14.98
N GLU A 42 -0.39 -16.17 -13.94
CA GLU A 42 -0.26 -17.62 -13.74
C GLU A 42 -1.62 -18.26 -13.46
N LEU A 43 -2.51 -17.57 -12.72
CA LEU A 43 -3.86 -18.08 -12.47
C LEU A 43 -4.60 -18.31 -13.78
N MET A 44 -4.55 -17.36 -14.72
CA MET A 44 -5.26 -17.49 -15.98
C MET A 44 -4.69 -18.62 -16.85
N LYS A 45 -3.38 -18.79 -16.88
CA LYS A 45 -2.73 -19.91 -17.57
C LYS A 45 -3.18 -21.26 -16.98
N ASN A 46 -3.24 -21.38 -15.65
CA ASN A 46 -3.67 -22.60 -14.96
C ASN A 46 -5.17 -22.88 -15.19
N VAL A 47 -6.02 -21.86 -15.15
CA VAL A 47 -7.46 -21.96 -15.44
C VAL A 47 -7.72 -22.34 -16.89
N GLU A 48 -7.05 -21.71 -17.85
CA GLU A 48 -7.17 -22.02 -19.28
C GLU A 48 -6.78 -23.46 -19.57
N ALA A 49 -5.68 -23.95 -18.98
CA ALA A 49 -5.23 -25.33 -19.12
C ALA A 49 -6.22 -26.35 -18.53
N SER A 50 -6.97 -25.95 -17.49
CA SER A 50 -7.93 -26.82 -16.81
C SER A 50 -9.25 -27.00 -17.57
N GLY A 51 -9.62 -26.05 -18.45
CA GLY A 51 -10.85 -26.11 -19.23
C GLY A 51 -12.16 -25.90 -18.45
N HIS A 52 -12.11 -25.49 -17.18
CA HIS A 52 -13.29 -25.43 -16.30
C HIS A 52 -14.24 -24.25 -16.53
N LEU A 53 -13.81 -23.18 -17.21
CA LEU A 53 -14.57 -21.93 -17.31
C LEU A 53 -14.86 -21.53 -18.75
N SER A 54 -16.04 -20.93 -18.95
CA SER A 54 -16.37 -20.22 -20.19
C SER A 54 -15.49 -18.98 -20.39
N PRO A 55 -15.36 -18.45 -21.63
CA PRO A 55 -14.56 -17.25 -21.90
C PRO A 55 -14.99 -16.02 -21.07
N GLU A 56 -16.27 -15.88 -20.77
CA GLU A 56 -16.79 -14.76 -19.99
C GLU A 56 -16.45 -14.90 -18.49
N GLU A 57 -16.54 -16.11 -17.94
CA GLU A 57 -16.11 -16.41 -16.57
C GLU A 57 -14.59 -16.19 -16.41
N GLN A 58 -13.79 -16.61 -17.40
CA GLN A 58 -12.35 -16.36 -17.43
C GLN A 58 -12.03 -14.85 -17.42
N LYS A 59 -12.75 -14.07 -18.24
CA LYS A 59 -12.58 -12.61 -18.28
C LYS A 59 -12.93 -11.95 -16.95
N ASN A 60 -14.02 -12.38 -16.32
CA ASN A 60 -14.45 -11.85 -15.03
C ASN A 60 -13.48 -12.23 -13.90
N LEU A 61 -13.01 -13.49 -13.86
CA LEU A 61 -11.98 -13.95 -12.93
C LEU A 61 -10.69 -13.15 -13.09
N LYS A 62 -10.19 -13.01 -14.32
CA LYS A 62 -9.00 -12.22 -14.64
C LYS A 62 -9.13 -10.80 -14.11
N ARG A 63 -10.24 -10.13 -14.42
CA ARG A 63 -10.49 -8.75 -13.96
C ARG A 63 -10.47 -8.69 -12.43
N ASN A 64 -11.13 -9.61 -11.74
CA ASN A 64 -11.16 -9.62 -10.28
C ASN A 64 -9.77 -9.84 -9.68
N PHE A 65 -8.96 -10.75 -10.21
CA PHE A 65 -7.60 -10.97 -9.70
C PHE A 65 -6.64 -9.83 -10.05
N GLN A 66 -6.83 -9.13 -11.17
CA GLN A 66 -6.03 -7.93 -11.48
C GLN A 66 -6.25 -6.80 -10.46
N GLU A 67 -7.43 -6.73 -9.83
CA GLU A 67 -7.75 -5.71 -8.81
C GLU A 67 -6.96 -5.90 -7.50
N ILE A 68 -6.22 -7.01 -7.34
CA ILE A 68 -5.30 -7.22 -6.22
C ILE A 68 -4.25 -6.09 -6.11
N GLU A 69 -3.88 -5.47 -7.23
CA GLU A 69 -2.98 -4.31 -7.25
C GLU A 69 -3.57 -3.07 -6.56
N ASN A 70 -4.91 -3.02 -6.42
CA ASN A 70 -5.67 -1.93 -5.83
C ASN A 70 -6.06 -2.21 -4.37
N VAL A 71 -5.63 -3.35 -3.82
CA VAL A 71 -5.78 -3.72 -2.42
C VAL A 71 -4.61 -3.17 -1.61
N ARG A 72 -4.92 -2.40 -0.57
CA ARG A 72 -3.93 -1.78 0.32
C ARG A 72 -4.43 -1.76 1.76
N PRO A 73 -3.54 -1.89 2.76
CA PRO A 73 -2.09 -2.14 2.66
C PRO A 73 -1.76 -3.53 2.09
N PHE A 74 -0.50 -3.81 1.77
CA PHE A 74 -0.07 -5.11 1.21
C PHE A 74 -0.51 -6.31 2.06
N SER A 75 -0.59 -6.15 3.39
CA SER A 75 -1.12 -7.18 4.29
C SER A 75 -2.58 -7.58 3.99
N ALA A 76 -3.39 -6.68 3.41
CA ALA A 76 -4.77 -6.97 3.03
C ALA A 76 -4.89 -7.90 1.81
N THR A 77 -3.79 -8.13 1.09
CA THR A 77 -3.73 -9.12 -0.01
C THR A 77 -4.16 -10.51 0.47
N LEU A 78 -3.80 -10.91 1.68
CA LEU A 78 -4.22 -12.21 2.24
C LEU A 78 -5.76 -12.31 2.33
N LYS A 79 -6.42 -11.29 2.89
CA LYS A 79 -7.89 -11.24 2.97
C LYS A 79 -8.56 -11.19 1.61
N TRP A 80 -7.96 -10.47 0.66
CA TRP A 80 -8.46 -10.43 -0.72
C TRP A 80 -8.44 -11.82 -1.36
N LEU A 81 -7.38 -12.60 -1.17
CA LEU A 81 -7.30 -13.96 -1.70
C LEU A 81 -8.32 -14.90 -1.06
N ILE A 82 -8.53 -14.79 0.26
CA ILE A 82 -9.61 -15.53 0.95
C ILE A 82 -10.96 -15.19 0.30
N TYR A 83 -11.25 -13.91 0.11
CA TYR A 83 -12.47 -13.45 -0.54
C TYR A 83 -12.62 -14.00 -1.97
N GLN A 84 -11.55 -14.01 -2.76
CA GLN A 84 -11.58 -14.57 -4.12
C GLN A 84 -11.81 -16.09 -4.12
N VAL A 85 -11.22 -16.84 -3.17
CA VAL A 85 -11.44 -18.29 -3.04
C VAL A 85 -12.87 -18.59 -2.61
N GLU A 86 -13.43 -17.81 -1.69
CA GLU A 86 -14.82 -17.98 -1.26
C GLU A 86 -15.83 -17.67 -2.37
N ALA A 87 -15.51 -16.70 -3.24
CA ALA A 87 -16.31 -16.35 -4.41
C ALA A 87 -16.17 -17.34 -5.57
N ASN A 88 -15.06 -18.08 -5.65
CA ASN A 88 -14.73 -19.00 -6.75
C ASN A 88 -14.39 -20.40 -6.20
N ARG A 89 -15.28 -20.98 -5.38
CA ARG A 89 -15.02 -22.24 -4.66
C ARG A 89 -14.63 -23.40 -5.56
N ASP A 90 -15.19 -23.47 -6.76
CA ASP A 90 -14.90 -24.52 -7.73
C ASP A 90 -13.46 -24.44 -8.27
N LEU A 91 -12.82 -23.27 -8.15
CA LEU A 91 -11.44 -23.02 -8.55
C LEU A 91 -10.48 -22.98 -7.37
N LYS A 92 -10.95 -23.33 -6.16
CA LYS A 92 -10.17 -23.22 -4.93
C LYS A 92 -8.77 -23.82 -5.10
N GLU A 93 -8.67 -25.09 -5.49
CA GLU A 93 -7.38 -25.77 -5.62
C GLU A 93 -6.46 -25.08 -6.62
N ILE A 94 -7.00 -24.62 -7.76
CA ILE A 94 -6.23 -23.90 -8.80
C ILE A 94 -5.70 -22.58 -8.25
N ILE A 95 -6.52 -21.82 -7.50
CA ILE A 95 -6.12 -20.55 -6.90
C ILE A 95 -5.02 -20.79 -5.85
N GLU A 96 -5.22 -21.77 -4.97
CA GLU A 96 -4.27 -22.11 -3.91
C GLU A 96 -2.92 -22.57 -4.49
N ASP A 97 -2.94 -23.47 -5.47
CA ASP A 97 -1.72 -23.96 -6.12
C ASP A 97 -0.99 -22.84 -6.88
N THR A 98 -1.74 -21.91 -7.49
CA THR A 98 -1.14 -20.74 -8.16
C THR A 98 -0.49 -19.79 -7.14
N VAL A 99 -1.12 -19.56 -5.99
CA VAL A 99 -0.53 -18.73 -4.92
C VAL A 99 0.78 -19.36 -4.44
N ASP A 100 0.79 -20.67 -4.18
CA ASP A 100 1.99 -21.40 -3.76
C ASP A 100 3.11 -21.30 -4.81
N GLU A 101 2.80 -21.51 -6.10
CA GLU A 101 3.75 -21.39 -7.21
C GLU A 101 4.37 -19.98 -7.26
N VAL A 102 3.54 -18.94 -7.24
CA VAL A 102 3.98 -17.55 -7.38
C VAL A 102 4.81 -17.09 -6.18
N VAL A 103 4.45 -17.52 -4.97
CA VAL A 103 5.24 -17.23 -3.77
C VAL A 103 6.60 -17.92 -3.83
N GLN A 104 6.66 -19.20 -4.18
CA GLN A 104 7.92 -19.95 -4.30
C GLN A 104 8.84 -19.36 -5.35
N GLU A 105 8.31 -18.95 -6.50
CA GLU A 105 9.10 -18.27 -7.53
C GLU A 105 9.65 -16.93 -7.04
N PHE A 106 8.82 -16.13 -6.37
CA PHE A 106 9.22 -14.85 -5.79
C PHE A 106 10.35 -15.02 -4.78
N GLU A 107 10.22 -15.94 -3.83
CA GLU A 107 11.25 -16.21 -2.82
C GLU A 107 12.53 -16.77 -3.44
N ASN A 108 12.45 -17.40 -4.61
CA ASN A 108 13.60 -17.95 -5.29
C ASN A 108 14.43 -16.93 -6.08
N LEU A 109 13.91 -15.72 -6.31
CA LEU A 109 14.65 -14.66 -6.99
C LEU A 109 15.96 -14.34 -6.25
N ALA A 110 17.07 -14.30 -7.01
CA ALA A 110 18.39 -13.97 -6.46
C ALA A 110 18.36 -12.62 -5.71
N PHE A 111 17.69 -11.63 -6.29
CA PHE A 111 17.51 -10.31 -5.68
C PHE A 111 16.80 -10.39 -4.32
N VAL A 112 15.73 -11.17 -4.20
CA VAL A 112 14.93 -11.27 -2.96
C VAL A 112 15.77 -11.92 -1.85
N LYS A 113 16.48 -13.01 -2.18
CA LYS A 113 17.40 -13.68 -1.24
C LYS A 113 18.51 -12.74 -0.75
N GLU A 114 19.12 -11.99 -1.67
CA GLU A 114 20.15 -10.99 -1.34
C GLU A 114 19.58 -9.82 -0.53
N TRP A 115 18.33 -9.42 -0.80
CA TRP A 115 17.65 -8.37 -0.05
C TRP A 115 17.39 -8.83 1.39
N TYR A 116 16.89 -10.04 1.61
CA TYR A 116 16.72 -10.60 2.95
C TYR A 116 18.04 -10.66 3.71
N ALA A 117 19.13 -11.16 3.10
CA ALA A 117 20.43 -11.21 3.76
C ALA A 117 20.97 -9.84 4.24
N ARG A 118 20.51 -8.73 3.63
CA ARG A 118 20.87 -7.36 4.01
C ARG A 118 19.95 -6.74 5.07
N HIS A 119 18.70 -7.20 5.14
CA HIS A 119 17.65 -6.56 5.93
C HIS A 119 17.21 -7.37 7.14
N ASP A 120 17.36 -8.69 7.10
CA ASP A 120 17.10 -9.61 8.22
C ASP A 120 18.19 -9.43 9.28
N ARG A 121 17.82 -8.76 10.37
CA ARG A 121 18.70 -8.46 11.49
C ARG A 121 18.30 -9.31 12.68
N TRP A 122 19.13 -10.31 12.98
CA TRP A 122 18.95 -11.24 14.10
C TRP A 122 18.71 -10.61 15.50
N TYR A 123 18.97 -9.31 15.67
CA TYR A 123 18.80 -8.55 16.92
C TYR A 123 17.58 -7.59 16.92
N HIS A 124 16.82 -7.49 15.84
CA HIS A 124 15.61 -6.68 15.73
C HIS A 124 14.43 -7.52 15.24
N PRO A 125 13.69 -8.20 16.14
CA PRO A 125 12.46 -8.86 15.74
C PRO A 125 11.47 -7.84 15.16
N PHE A 126 10.78 -8.22 14.09
CA PHE A 126 9.80 -7.42 13.33
C PHE A 126 10.40 -6.33 12.43
N ASP A 127 11.59 -6.59 11.89
CA ASP A 127 12.14 -5.74 10.83
C ASP A 127 11.32 -5.84 9.52
N THR A 128 11.72 -5.06 8.51
CA THR A 128 10.99 -5.01 7.24
C THR A 128 11.00 -6.36 6.50
N ALA A 129 12.06 -7.17 6.67
CA ALA A 129 12.14 -8.50 6.08
C ALA A 129 11.22 -9.48 6.79
N ASP A 130 11.21 -9.49 8.12
CA ASP A 130 10.31 -10.33 8.94
C ASP A 130 8.84 -10.12 8.55
N ARG A 131 8.44 -8.87 8.31
CA ARG A 131 7.07 -8.53 7.90
C ARG A 131 6.70 -9.13 6.54
N ILE A 132 7.62 -9.10 5.57
CA ILE A 132 7.40 -9.69 4.24
C ILE A 132 7.37 -11.22 4.36
N GLN A 133 8.37 -11.81 5.01
CA GLN A 133 8.47 -13.26 5.22
C GLN A 133 7.24 -13.80 5.95
N GLY A 134 6.71 -13.07 6.93
CA GLY A 134 5.46 -13.42 7.60
C GLY A 134 4.29 -13.49 6.63
N VAL A 135 4.09 -12.46 5.79
CA VAL A 135 3.02 -12.48 4.77
C VAL A 135 3.19 -13.66 3.81
N LEU A 136 4.40 -13.86 3.27
CA LEU A 136 4.69 -14.94 2.31
C LEU A 136 4.50 -16.33 2.92
N TYR A 137 4.98 -16.55 4.14
CA TYR A 137 4.77 -17.80 4.87
C TYR A 137 3.29 -18.15 4.96
N PHE A 138 2.43 -17.18 5.26
CA PHE A 138 0.99 -17.44 5.34
C PHE A 138 0.31 -17.58 3.98
N LEU A 139 0.86 -16.96 2.93
CA LEU A 139 0.44 -17.23 1.56
C LEU A 139 0.79 -18.66 1.13
N GLU A 140 1.97 -19.19 1.48
CA GLU A 140 2.31 -20.61 1.21
C GLU A 140 1.52 -21.62 2.05
N LYS A 141 1.03 -21.18 3.21
CA LYS A 141 0.18 -22.02 4.08
C LYS A 141 -1.30 -21.80 3.84
N PHE A 142 -1.64 -21.06 2.78
CA PHE A 142 -3.02 -20.75 2.43
C PHE A 142 -3.85 -22.03 2.22
N LYS A 143 -3.30 -23.03 1.52
CA LYS A 143 -3.93 -24.34 1.32
C LYS A 143 -4.11 -25.17 2.60
N VAL A 144 -3.30 -24.91 3.63
CA VAL A 144 -3.21 -25.72 4.85
C VAL A 144 -4.19 -25.22 5.92
N PHE A 145 -4.44 -23.92 5.98
CA PHE A 145 -5.28 -23.34 7.01
C PHE A 145 -6.74 -23.20 6.58
N SER A 146 -7.65 -23.26 7.56
CA SER A 146 -9.05 -22.92 7.31
C SER A 146 -9.20 -21.43 7.06
N THR A 147 -10.25 -21.03 6.33
CA THR A 147 -10.54 -19.62 6.03
C THR A 147 -10.63 -18.78 7.31
N GLY A 148 -11.32 -19.28 8.34
CA GLY A 148 -11.41 -18.59 9.64
C GLY A 148 -10.05 -18.34 10.30
N LYS A 149 -9.14 -19.33 10.25
CA LYS A 149 -7.79 -19.16 10.80
C LYS A 149 -6.95 -18.19 9.97
N LEU A 150 -7.08 -18.21 8.64
CA LEU A 150 -6.41 -17.26 7.75
C LEU A 150 -6.88 -15.82 7.99
N LEU A 151 -8.17 -15.62 8.27
CA LEU A 151 -8.71 -14.29 8.63
C LEU A 151 -8.10 -13.77 9.94
N GLU A 152 -8.07 -14.60 10.99
CA GLU A 152 -7.43 -14.23 12.27
C GLU A 152 -5.94 -13.88 12.10
N ILE A 153 -5.24 -14.60 11.24
CA ILE A 153 -3.84 -14.34 10.90
C ILE A 153 -3.74 -13.01 10.16
N ALA A 154 -4.60 -12.77 9.17
CA ALA A 154 -4.59 -11.55 8.39
C ALA A 154 -4.83 -10.31 9.26
N ASP A 155 -5.72 -10.38 10.24
CA ASP A 155 -5.93 -9.32 11.23
C ASP A 155 -4.67 -9.02 12.04
N LYS A 156 -3.95 -10.05 12.48
CA LYS A 156 -2.68 -9.88 13.22
C LYS A 156 -1.59 -9.27 12.36
N ILE A 157 -1.48 -9.68 11.09
CA ILE A 157 -0.52 -9.11 10.15
C ILE A 157 -0.87 -7.65 9.85
N ALA A 158 -2.16 -7.30 9.71
CA ALA A 158 -2.56 -5.93 9.42
C ALA A 158 -2.03 -4.92 10.45
N VAL A 159 -2.04 -5.28 11.73
CA VAL A 159 -1.49 -4.46 12.83
C VAL A 159 0.02 -4.20 12.66
N LEU A 160 0.79 -5.16 12.12
CA LEU A 160 2.23 -4.99 11.88
C LEU A 160 2.55 -3.99 10.76
N PHE A 161 1.56 -3.65 9.93
CA PHE A 161 1.71 -2.72 8.80
C PHE A 161 1.02 -1.36 9.06
N ASP A 162 0.44 -1.14 10.24
CA ASP A 162 -0.33 0.07 10.59
C ASP A 162 0.54 1.28 10.99
N GLU A 163 1.87 1.22 10.81
CA GLU A 163 2.74 2.35 11.11
C GLU A 163 2.64 3.45 10.03
N ASP A 164 2.20 4.64 10.43
CA ASP A 164 2.19 5.83 9.55
C ASP A 164 3.59 6.45 9.45
N GLU A 165 4.50 5.72 8.78
CA GLU A 165 5.87 6.14 8.49
C GLU A 165 5.92 7.46 7.72
N LEU A 166 4.90 7.78 6.93
CA LEU A 166 4.83 9.05 6.22
C LEU A 166 4.54 10.22 7.16
N VAL A 167 3.65 10.07 8.14
CA VAL A 167 3.44 11.10 9.18
C VAL A 167 4.70 11.31 10.01
N LYS A 168 5.36 10.22 10.45
CA LYS A 168 6.65 10.30 11.16
C LYS A 168 7.72 10.99 10.30
N GLY A 169 7.78 10.61 9.04
CA GLY A 169 8.67 11.19 8.04
C GLY A 169 8.44 12.68 7.81
N ALA A 170 7.17 13.09 7.68
CA ALA A 170 6.78 14.48 7.55
C ALA A 170 7.17 15.30 8.79
N ALA A 171 6.92 14.78 10.00
CA ALA A 171 7.37 15.42 11.23
C ALA A 171 8.90 15.58 11.28
N GLY A 172 9.64 14.56 10.85
CA GLY A 172 11.09 14.60 10.73
C GLY A 172 11.62 15.54 9.63
N LEU A 173 10.80 15.92 8.64
CA LEU A 173 11.17 16.96 7.69
C LEU A 173 11.09 18.35 8.31
N PHE A 174 10.03 18.64 9.05
CA PHE A 174 9.86 19.96 9.66
C PHE A 174 11.02 20.32 10.61
N SER A 175 11.67 19.35 11.25
CA SER A 175 12.86 19.61 12.07
C SER A 175 14.11 20.03 11.27
N LYS A 176 14.11 19.82 9.96
CA LYS A 176 15.22 20.14 9.04
C LYS A 176 14.88 21.30 8.09
N LEU A 177 13.61 21.67 8.00
CA LEU A 177 13.14 22.71 7.11
C LEU A 177 13.21 24.08 7.77
N ASP A 178 13.20 25.12 6.95
CA ASP A 178 13.08 26.51 7.41
C ASP A 178 11.75 26.68 8.16
N SER A 179 11.76 27.34 9.32
CA SER A 179 10.59 27.47 10.18
C SER A 179 9.47 28.33 9.60
N ARG A 180 9.69 28.97 8.44
CA ARG A 180 8.63 29.61 7.65
C ARG A 180 7.75 28.61 6.91
N ILE A 181 8.22 27.38 6.68
CA ILE A 181 7.45 26.35 5.98
C ILE A 181 6.37 25.80 6.92
N GLN A 182 5.11 26.03 6.56
CA GLN A 182 3.93 25.59 7.32
C GLN A 182 3.41 24.24 6.85
N TYR A 183 3.52 23.97 5.55
CA TYR A 183 2.83 22.86 4.91
C TYR A 183 3.79 21.98 4.13
N VAL A 184 3.64 20.68 4.31
CA VAL A 184 4.30 19.68 3.47
C VAL A 184 3.23 18.87 2.76
N VAL A 185 3.21 18.97 1.43
CA VAL A 185 2.29 18.22 0.56
C VAL A 185 3.04 17.06 -0.06
N MET A 186 2.55 15.84 0.10
CA MET A 186 3.09 14.65 -0.55
C MET A 186 1.99 13.80 -1.17
N GLY A 187 2.39 12.93 -2.10
CA GLY A 187 1.58 11.80 -2.58
C GLY A 187 2.10 10.49 -1.99
N HIS A 188 2.22 9.47 -2.83
CA HIS A 188 2.72 8.12 -2.52
C HIS A 188 1.71 7.18 -1.87
N THR A 189 1.02 7.60 -0.80
CA THR A 189 -0.04 6.77 -0.25
C THR A 189 -1.30 6.88 -1.09
N HIS A 190 -2.01 5.78 -1.27
CA HIS A 190 -3.32 5.78 -1.90
C HIS A 190 -4.43 6.36 -0.99
N ASN A 191 -4.11 6.76 0.25
CA ASN A 191 -5.03 7.42 1.18
C ASN A 191 -4.79 8.94 1.17
N PRO A 192 -5.81 9.76 0.91
CA PRO A 192 -5.72 11.17 1.26
C PRO A 192 -5.68 11.31 2.79
N LEU A 193 -4.80 12.17 3.30
CA LEU A 193 -4.60 12.36 4.73
C LEU A 193 -4.34 13.83 5.05
N LYS A 194 -4.90 14.30 6.16
CA LYS A 194 -4.60 15.62 6.74
C LYS A 194 -4.19 15.41 8.18
N LYS A 195 -2.97 15.81 8.53
CA LYS A 195 -2.44 15.63 9.88
C LYS A 195 -1.77 16.91 10.37
N ALA A 196 -2.31 17.47 11.45
CA ALA A 196 -1.60 18.48 12.22
C ALA A 196 -0.44 17.81 12.96
N LEU A 197 0.77 18.33 12.80
CA LEU A 197 1.98 17.74 13.36
C LEU A 197 2.51 18.54 14.54
N ALA A 198 2.54 19.86 14.43
CA ALA A 198 3.01 20.74 15.49
C ALA A 198 2.40 22.14 15.39
N LEU A 199 2.35 22.82 16.53
CA LEU A 199 2.02 24.23 16.66
C LEU A 199 3.12 24.88 17.51
N SER A 200 3.72 25.96 17.02
CA SER A 200 4.80 26.65 17.72
C SER A 200 4.71 28.17 17.55
N ARG A 201 5.49 28.90 18.36
CA ARG A 201 5.67 30.35 18.24
C ARG A 201 7.15 30.66 18.17
N GLU A 202 7.62 31.14 17.02
CA GLU A 202 9.02 31.54 16.83
C GLU A 202 9.09 33.05 16.58
N GLY A 203 9.87 33.76 17.39
CA GLY A 203 10.00 35.22 17.28
C GLY A 203 8.66 35.97 17.41
N GLY A 204 7.70 35.40 18.14
CA GLY A 204 6.34 35.95 18.31
C GLY A 204 5.37 35.63 17.16
N LYS A 205 5.82 34.99 16.07
CA LYS A 205 4.97 34.55 14.96
C LYS A 205 4.48 33.13 15.18
N LEU A 206 3.21 32.88 14.87
CA LEU A 206 2.62 31.54 14.92
C LEU A 206 3.18 30.69 13.77
N CYS A 207 3.45 29.42 14.04
CA CYS A 207 3.85 28.44 13.03
C CYS A 207 3.06 27.14 13.25
N GLU A 208 2.35 26.72 12.20
CA GLU A 208 1.47 25.57 12.09
C GLU A 208 2.08 24.56 11.11
N HIS A 209 2.61 23.45 11.62
CA HIS A 209 3.13 22.38 10.76
C HIS A 209 2.02 21.39 10.44
N VAL A 210 1.61 21.34 9.18
CA VAL A 210 0.58 20.42 8.69
C VAL A 210 1.11 19.57 7.54
N TYR A 211 0.87 18.27 7.64
CA TYR A 211 1.11 17.31 6.57
C TYR A 211 -0.18 17.02 5.80
N LEU A 212 -0.07 17.13 4.48
CA LEU A 212 -1.16 16.91 3.54
C LEU A 212 -0.75 15.80 2.56
N ASN A 213 -1.54 14.73 2.52
CA ASN A 213 -1.46 13.70 1.49
C ASN A 213 -2.65 13.79 0.54
N THR A 214 -2.39 13.88 -0.76
CA THR A 214 -3.44 13.99 -1.78
C THR A 214 -4.02 12.65 -2.21
N GLY A 215 -3.45 11.53 -1.74
CA GLY A 215 -3.82 10.21 -2.23
C GLY A 215 -3.38 9.98 -3.68
N THR A 216 -4.07 9.05 -4.35
CA THR A 216 -3.96 8.81 -5.79
C THR A 216 -5.35 8.71 -6.40
N TRP A 217 -5.54 9.17 -7.64
CA TRP A 217 -6.76 8.91 -8.40
C TRP A 217 -6.74 7.48 -8.98
N ARG A 218 -6.83 6.49 -8.09
CA ARG A 218 -6.96 5.06 -8.45
C ARG A 218 -8.16 4.47 -7.72
N LYS A 219 -8.72 3.40 -8.29
CA LYS A 219 -9.75 2.62 -7.60
C LYS A 219 -9.09 1.93 -6.43
N ARG A 220 -9.83 1.83 -5.34
CA ARG A 220 -9.40 1.18 -4.12
C ARG A 220 -10.47 0.28 -3.59
N TYR A 221 -10.05 -0.86 -3.10
CA TYR A 221 -10.92 -1.77 -2.36
C TYR A 221 -10.74 -1.57 -0.87
N HIS A 222 -11.87 -1.34 -0.21
CA HIS A 222 -11.95 -1.14 1.23
C HIS A 222 -12.67 -2.34 1.83
N GLU A 223 -12.05 -2.96 2.83
CA GLU A 223 -12.67 -4.05 3.57
C GLU A 223 -13.93 -3.55 4.30
N CYS A 224 -15.01 -4.33 4.24
CA CYS A 224 -16.21 -4.06 5.01
C CYS A 224 -15.94 -4.29 6.51
N GLY A 225 -16.46 -3.42 7.39
CA GLY A 225 -16.24 -3.55 8.84
C GLY A 225 -16.83 -4.82 9.48
N ASP A 226 -17.72 -5.52 8.78
CA ASP A 226 -18.28 -6.83 9.17
C ASP A 226 -17.53 -8.02 8.55
N GLY A 227 -16.44 -7.77 7.81
CA GLY A 227 -15.66 -8.80 7.12
C GLY A 227 -16.36 -9.42 5.91
N SER A 228 -17.51 -8.91 5.47
CA SER A 228 -18.31 -9.48 4.36
C SER A 228 -17.64 -9.44 2.99
N GLY A 229 -16.54 -8.70 2.84
CA GLY A 229 -15.78 -8.60 1.61
C GLY A 229 -15.21 -7.19 1.43
N PHE A 230 -15.16 -6.77 0.17
CA PHE A 230 -14.53 -5.51 -0.21
C PHE A 230 -15.44 -4.66 -1.09
N ILE A 231 -15.34 -3.35 -0.89
CA ILE A 231 -16.09 -2.36 -1.64
C ILE A 231 -15.13 -1.40 -2.34
N GLY A 232 -15.30 -1.25 -3.65
CA GLY A 232 -14.47 -0.41 -4.50
C GLY A 232 -14.98 1.03 -4.63
N TRP A 233 -14.11 2.04 -4.54
CA TRP A 233 -14.35 3.40 -5.06
C TRP A 233 -13.03 4.14 -5.38
N LYS A 234 -13.13 5.28 -6.08
CA LYS A 234 -12.02 6.21 -6.34
C LYS A 234 -12.19 7.45 -5.49
N ASP A 235 -11.10 7.99 -4.96
CA ASP A 235 -11.09 9.28 -4.29
C ASP A 235 -10.34 10.31 -5.12
N MET A 236 -10.93 11.49 -5.31
CA MET A 236 -10.31 12.64 -5.94
C MET A 236 -10.15 13.73 -4.87
N THR A 237 -8.90 14.09 -4.60
CA THR A 237 -8.56 15.10 -3.58
C THR A 237 -7.86 16.29 -4.21
N TYR A 238 -8.40 17.48 -3.95
CA TYR A 238 -7.78 18.75 -4.26
C TYR A 238 -7.22 19.36 -2.99
N VAL A 239 -6.01 19.89 -3.08
CA VAL A 239 -5.40 20.73 -2.05
C VAL A 239 -5.04 22.06 -2.72
N MET A 240 -5.59 23.14 -2.18
CA MET A 240 -5.33 24.51 -2.63
C MET A 240 -4.64 25.25 -1.51
N LEU A 241 -3.49 25.86 -1.80
CA LEU A 241 -2.72 26.65 -0.86
C LEU A 241 -2.84 28.10 -1.29
N TYR A 242 -3.15 28.98 -0.34
CA TYR A 242 -3.34 30.40 -0.57
C TYR A 242 -2.27 31.17 0.20
N SER A 243 -1.66 32.13 -0.47
CA SER A 243 -0.84 33.14 0.19
C SER A 243 -1.68 34.03 1.11
N PRO A 244 -1.05 34.72 2.08
CA PRO A 244 -1.74 35.69 2.93
C PRO A 244 -2.46 36.80 2.14
N ASP A 245 -1.97 37.14 0.94
CA ASP A 245 -2.59 38.17 0.08
C ASP A 245 -3.84 37.64 -0.63
N GLU A 246 -3.83 36.36 -1.04
CA GLU A 246 -4.98 35.71 -1.69
C GLU A 246 -6.11 35.41 -0.70
N LYS A 247 -5.77 34.99 0.53
CA LYS A 247 -6.74 34.68 1.59
C LYS A 247 -6.23 35.13 2.96
N PRO A 248 -6.46 36.41 3.33
CA PRO A 248 -5.95 36.98 4.57
C PRO A 248 -6.50 36.32 5.83
N ASN A 249 -5.68 36.25 6.88
CA ASN A 249 -6.07 35.90 8.24
C ASN A 249 -5.35 36.79 9.27
N GLU A 250 -5.78 36.74 10.53
CA GLU A 250 -5.24 37.57 11.62
C GLU A 250 -3.77 37.33 11.95
N HIS A 251 -3.21 36.20 11.52
CA HIS A 251 -1.81 35.83 11.76
C HIS A 251 -0.91 36.08 10.55
N GLY A 252 -1.47 36.53 9.41
CA GLY A 252 -0.73 36.71 8.17
C GLY A 252 -0.07 35.43 7.65
N LEU A 253 -0.65 34.27 7.97
CA LEU A 253 -0.13 32.96 7.55
C LEU A 253 -0.75 32.52 6.22
N PRO A 254 -0.05 31.72 5.40
CA PRO A 254 -0.72 31.01 4.31
C PRO A 254 -1.82 30.11 4.89
N VAL A 255 -2.85 29.82 4.10
CA VAL A 255 -3.95 28.92 4.49
C VAL A 255 -4.16 27.88 3.41
N PHE A 256 -4.82 26.78 3.75
CA PHE A 256 -5.16 25.76 2.77
C PHE A 256 -6.64 25.39 2.78
N GLU A 257 -7.13 24.94 1.64
CA GLU A 257 -8.39 24.23 1.51
C GLU A 257 -8.13 22.82 0.97
N SER A 258 -8.91 21.85 1.45
CA SER A 258 -8.84 20.49 0.97
C SER A 258 -10.23 19.92 0.77
N TRP A 259 -10.49 19.50 -0.46
CA TRP A 259 -11.76 18.92 -0.91
C TRP A 259 -11.50 17.49 -1.38
N SER A 260 -12.27 16.53 -0.87
CA SER A 260 -12.22 15.14 -1.30
C SER A 260 -13.61 14.70 -1.74
N GLY A 261 -13.71 14.17 -2.96
CA GLY A 261 -14.93 13.56 -3.48
C GLY A 261 -14.66 12.12 -3.91
N SER A 262 -15.66 11.25 -3.77
CA SER A 262 -15.55 9.82 -4.07
C SER A 262 -16.44 9.42 -5.24
N LEU A 263 -15.92 8.56 -6.12
CA LEU A 263 -16.64 7.99 -7.26
C LEU A 263 -16.74 6.46 -7.10
N LYS A 264 -17.97 5.95 -6.95
CA LYS A 264 -18.24 4.52 -6.75
C LYS A 264 -18.30 3.70 -8.05
N ARG A 265 -18.80 4.29 -9.15
CA ARG A 265 -19.18 3.54 -10.37
C ARG A 265 -18.13 3.63 -11.48
N GLU A 266 -17.59 2.47 -11.85
CA GLU A 266 -17.02 2.15 -13.18
C GLU A 266 -17.34 0.69 -13.51
N GLU A 267 -18.62 0.32 -13.53
CA GLU A 267 -19.04 -0.96 -14.11
C GLU A 267 -19.40 -0.69 -15.57
N TYR A 268 -18.47 -0.99 -16.49
CA TYR A 268 -18.84 -1.21 -17.88
C TYR A 268 -19.49 -2.59 -17.95
N ASN A 269 -20.78 -2.63 -18.31
CA ASN A 269 -21.42 -3.85 -18.83
C ASN A 269 -20.63 -4.40 -20.01
#